data_AF-G3I926-F1
#
_entry.id   AF-G3I926-F1
#
_cell.length_a   1.000
_cell.length_b   1.000
_cell.length_c   1.000
_cell.angle_alpha   90.00
_cell.angle_beta   90.00
_cell.angle_gamma   90.00
#
_symmetry.space_group_name_H-M   'P 1'
#
loop_
_entity.id
_entity.type
_entity.pdbx_description
1 polymer ?
#
loop_
_entity_poly.entity_id
_entity_poly.type
_entity_poly.pdbx_seq_one_letter_code
_entity_poly.pdbx_strand_id
1 'polypeptide(L)'
;MLDQAENELENGGTWQNPEPPTDVRVLEKDRANCPFYSKTGACRFGDRCSRKHNFPTSSPTLLIKSMFTTFGMEQCRRDDYDPDSSLEYSEEETYQQFLDFYHDVLPEFKNVGKVVQFKVSCNLEPHLRGNVYVQYQS
;
A
#
# COMPACT_ATOMS: atom_id res chain seq x y z
N MET A 1 39.57 31.56 2.27
CA MET A 1 39.02 30.66 3.32
C MET A 1 40.11 30.06 4.19
N LEU A 2 41.30 29.75 3.66
CA LEU A 2 42.44 29.33 4.49
C LEU A 2 43.09 30.52 5.22
N ASP A 3 43.29 31.64 4.52
CA ASP A 3 43.95 32.84 5.08
C ASP A 3 43.18 33.50 6.25
N GLN A 4 41.87 33.31 6.32
CA GLN A 4 41.02 33.80 7.43
C GLN A 4 41.16 32.91 8.67
N ALA A 5 41.28 31.60 8.49
CA ALA A 5 41.45 30.65 9.57
C ALA A 5 42.85 30.74 10.22
N GLU A 6 43.88 31.04 9.42
CA GLU A 6 45.24 31.27 9.93
C GLU A 6 45.35 32.56 10.76
N ASN A 7 44.65 33.63 10.36
CA ASN A 7 44.60 34.90 11.12
C ASN A 7 43.87 34.76 12.48
N GLU A 8 42.89 33.85 12.58
CA GLU A 8 42.14 33.61 13.81
C GLU A 8 42.91 32.77 14.85
N LEU A 9 43.92 31.99 14.41
CA LEU A 9 44.79 31.21 15.29
C LEU A 9 45.84 32.08 16.02
N GLU A 10 46.28 33.21 15.44
CA GLU A 10 47.24 34.12 16.07
C GLU A 10 46.64 34.92 17.26
N ASN A 11 45.31 35.05 17.32
CA ASN A 11 44.62 35.83 18.36
C ASN A 11 44.19 35.03 19.60
N GLY A 12 44.64 33.78 19.77
CA GLY A 12 44.45 33.00 21.00
C GLY A 12 42.99 32.70 21.37
N GLY A 13 42.05 32.89 20.43
CA GLY A 13 40.65 32.51 20.59
C GLY A 13 40.46 31.01 20.34
N THR A 14 39.63 30.35 21.15
CA THR A 14 39.22 28.96 20.94
C THR A 14 38.54 28.82 19.57
N TRP A 15 39.25 28.23 18.60
CA TRP A 15 38.70 27.96 17.27
C TRP A 15 37.53 26.97 17.40
N GLN A 16 36.32 27.42 17.07
CA GLN A 16 35.15 26.56 17.01
C GLN A 16 34.74 26.39 15.56
N ASN A 17 34.44 25.15 15.19
CA ASN A 17 33.94 24.82 13.87
C ASN A 17 32.62 25.61 13.65
N PRO A 18 32.43 26.29 12.50
CA PRO A 18 31.22 27.05 12.25
C PRO A 18 29.99 26.14 12.37
N GLU A 19 28.90 26.68 12.91
CA GLU A 19 27.65 25.91 13.03
C GLU A 19 27.23 25.41 11.65
N PRO A 20 26.81 24.14 11.54
CA PRO A 20 26.40 23.58 10.28
C PRO A 20 25.27 24.44 9.69
N PRO A 21 25.26 24.70 8.37
CA PRO A 21 24.20 25.48 7.76
C PRO A 21 22.83 24.89 8.10
N THR A 22 21.97 25.67 8.73
CA THR A 22 20.62 25.27 9.16
C THR A 22 19.72 24.89 7.97
N ASP A 23 20.10 25.28 6.76
CA ASP A 23 19.43 24.96 5.50
C ASP A 23 19.83 23.60 4.88
N VAL A 24 20.66 22.79 5.54
CA VAL A 24 20.80 21.35 5.20
C VAL A 24 19.72 20.52 5.89
N ARG A 25 18.55 21.11 6.17
CA ARG A 25 17.33 20.31 6.13
C ARG A 25 17.17 19.93 4.66
N VAL A 26 17.64 18.72 4.34
CA VAL A 26 17.30 17.98 3.13
C VAL A 26 15.99 18.51 2.60
N LEU A 27 16.07 19.41 1.60
CA LEU A 27 14.94 19.81 0.79
C LEU A 27 14.26 18.49 0.50
N GLU A 28 13.07 18.27 1.07
CA GLU A 28 12.36 17.01 0.95
C GLU A 28 12.33 16.71 -0.54
N LYS A 29 13.27 15.89 -1.03
CA LYS A 29 13.37 15.56 -2.44
C LYS A 29 12.07 14.83 -2.67
N ASP A 30 11.14 15.53 -3.31
CA ASP A 30 9.75 15.12 -3.49
C ASP A 30 9.76 13.63 -3.83
N ARG A 31 9.43 12.81 -2.83
CA ARG A 31 9.59 11.36 -2.97
C ARG A 31 8.64 10.96 -4.06
N ALA A 32 9.17 10.45 -5.17
CA ALA A 32 8.36 10.05 -6.29
C ALA A 32 7.19 9.17 -5.84
N ASN A 33 6.02 9.38 -6.43
CA ASN A 33 4.82 8.60 -6.11
C ASN A 33 5.09 7.11 -6.33
N CYS A 34 4.56 6.27 -5.44
CA CYS A 34 4.63 4.83 -5.60
C CYS A 34 3.76 4.40 -6.79
N PRO A 35 4.32 3.79 -7.86
CA PRO A 35 3.56 3.44 -9.04
C PRO A 35 2.56 2.31 -8.76
N PHE A 36 2.88 1.41 -7.83
CA PHE A 36 1.99 0.33 -7.40
C PHE A 36 0.77 0.91 -6.70
N TYR A 37 0.99 1.70 -5.65
CA TYR A 37 -0.10 2.33 -4.90
C TYR A 37 -0.92 3.28 -5.76
N SER A 38 -0.28 4.08 -6.62
CA SER A 38 -1.01 5.03 -7.48
C SER A 38 -1.93 4.34 -8.49
N LYS A 39 -1.62 3.10 -8.89
CA LYS A 39 -2.43 2.34 -9.84
C LYS A 39 -3.49 1.48 -9.15
N THR A 40 -3.17 0.86 -8.02
CA THR A 40 -4.03 -0.17 -7.39
C THR A 40 -4.55 0.21 -6.01
N GLY A 41 -4.12 1.34 -5.43
CA GLY A 41 -4.41 1.67 -4.04
C GLY A 41 -3.73 0.76 -3.01
N ALA A 42 -2.83 -0.13 -3.45
CA ALA A 42 -2.16 -1.11 -2.60
C ALA A 42 -0.66 -1.24 -2.93
N CYS A 43 0.14 -1.50 -1.90
CA CYS A 43 1.59 -1.68 -2.02
C CYS A 43 2.07 -2.74 -1.05
N ARG A 44 2.94 -3.66 -1.51
CA ARG A 44 3.57 -4.71 -0.66
C ARG A 44 4.33 -4.17 0.54
N PHE A 45 4.78 -2.91 0.49
CA PHE A 45 5.55 -2.28 1.56
C PHE A 45 4.68 -1.51 2.55
N GLY A 46 3.39 -1.29 2.25
CA GLY A 46 2.48 -0.51 3.11
C GLY A 46 3.12 0.83 3.52
N ASP A 47 3.06 1.13 4.81
CA ASP A 47 3.61 2.37 5.38
C ASP A 47 5.15 2.42 5.40
N ARG A 48 5.81 1.27 5.20
CA ARG A 48 7.27 1.18 5.07
C ARG A 48 7.75 1.46 3.64
N CYS A 49 6.87 1.84 2.72
CA CYS A 49 7.27 2.18 1.37
C CYS A 49 8.19 3.41 1.37
N SER A 50 9.30 3.35 0.63
CA SER A 50 10.20 4.50 0.45
C SER A 50 9.61 5.58 -0.47
N ARG A 51 8.52 5.28 -1.17
CA ARG A 51 7.82 6.17 -2.11
C ARG A 51 6.52 6.70 -1.48
N LYS A 52 6.00 7.81 -2.01
CA LYS A 52 4.79 8.46 -1.50
C LYS A 52 3.52 7.68 -1.85
N HIS A 53 2.65 7.48 -0.87
CA HIS A 53 1.28 6.98 -1.03
C HIS A 53 0.30 8.14 -0.80
N ASN A 54 -0.55 8.45 -1.79
CA ASN A 54 -1.53 9.53 -1.67
C ASN A 54 -2.88 8.96 -1.26
N PHE A 55 -3.38 9.34 -0.07
CA PHE A 55 -4.69 8.92 0.42
C PHE A 55 -5.69 10.04 0.20
N PRO A 56 -6.49 10.02 -0.90
CA PRO A 56 -7.44 11.08 -1.17
C PRO A 56 -8.54 11.09 -0.09
N THR A 57 -8.94 12.27 0.35
CA THR A 57 -10.06 12.44 1.29
C THR A 57 -11.41 12.17 0.65
N SER A 58 -11.49 12.28 -0.69
CA SER A 58 -12.67 11.99 -1.49
C SER A 58 -12.26 11.34 -2.80
N SER A 59 -12.97 10.28 -3.18
CA SER A 59 -12.74 9.52 -4.41
C SER A 59 -14.05 8.83 -4.82
N PRO A 60 -14.37 8.75 -6.13
CA PRO A 60 -15.50 7.95 -6.60
C PRO A 60 -15.26 6.44 -6.44
N THR A 61 -14.02 6.02 -6.19
CA THR A 61 -13.66 4.62 -5.97
C THR A 61 -13.22 4.38 -4.53
N LEU A 62 -13.88 3.43 -3.88
CA LEU A 62 -13.53 2.89 -2.56
C LEU A 62 -12.71 1.61 -2.72
N LEU A 63 -11.76 1.42 -1.81
CA LEU A 63 -10.98 0.20 -1.65
C LEU A 63 -11.19 -0.34 -0.24
N ILE A 64 -11.70 -1.56 -0.14
CA ILE A 64 -11.86 -2.30 1.12
C ILE A 64 -10.87 -3.46 1.09
N LYS A 65 -9.89 -3.41 1.98
CA LYS A 65 -8.78 -4.37 1.99
C LYS A 65 -9.25 -5.70 2.56
N SER A 66 -8.90 -6.79 1.87
CA SER A 66 -9.14 -8.17 2.34
C SER A 66 -10.57 -8.43 2.83
N MET A 67 -11.56 -7.89 2.12
CA MET A 67 -12.98 -8.09 2.44
C MET A 67 -13.48 -9.46 2.01
N PHE A 68 -12.88 -10.03 0.95
CA PHE A 68 -13.19 -11.39 0.49
C PHE A 68 -11.96 -12.28 0.63
N THR A 69 -11.95 -13.16 1.62
CA THR A 69 -10.87 -14.13 1.83
C THR A 69 -11.46 -15.51 1.99
N THR A 70 -10.97 -16.46 1.21
CA THR A 70 -11.31 -17.87 1.34
C THR A 70 -10.09 -18.64 1.83
N PHE A 71 -10.32 -19.81 2.41
CA PHE A 71 -9.24 -20.66 2.89
C PHE A 71 -8.33 -21.13 1.72
N GLY A 72 -8.90 -21.33 0.52
CA GLY A 72 -8.13 -21.59 -0.70
C GLY A 72 -7.18 -20.45 -1.10
N MET A 73 -7.55 -19.18 -0.84
CA MET A 73 -6.66 -18.03 -1.07
C MET A 73 -5.55 -17.92 -0.03
N GLU A 74 -5.74 -18.49 1.16
CA GLU A 74 -4.83 -18.35 2.30
C GLU A 74 -3.70 -19.39 2.31
N GLN A 75 -3.92 -20.53 1.67
CA GLN A 75 -3.13 -21.74 1.82
C GLN A 75 -1.85 -21.90 0.99
N CYS A 76 -1.49 -21.00 0.06
CA CYS A 76 -0.19 -21.13 -0.66
C CYS A 76 1.05 -20.85 0.23
N ARG A 77 0.95 -21.06 1.54
CA ARG A 77 2.04 -21.01 2.52
C ARG A 77 2.11 -22.24 3.43
N ARG A 78 1.23 -23.24 3.30
CA ARG A 78 1.37 -24.48 4.09
C ARG A 78 2.23 -25.48 3.34
N ASP A 79 3.11 -26.08 4.11
CA ASP A 79 4.32 -26.81 3.70
C ASP A 79 4.05 -28.00 2.77
N ASP A 80 5.05 -28.32 1.94
CA ASP A 80 5.14 -29.41 0.97
C ASP A 80 4.97 -30.84 1.57
N TYR A 81 4.53 -30.95 2.82
CA TYR A 81 4.42 -32.17 3.60
C TYR A 81 3.00 -32.74 3.66
N ASP A 82 2.00 -32.03 3.15
CA ASP A 82 0.62 -32.53 3.04
C ASP A 82 0.22 -32.71 1.55
N PRO A 83 0.40 -33.91 0.98
CA PRO A 83 -0.03 -34.19 -0.39
C PRO A 83 -1.56 -34.09 -0.57
N ASP A 84 -2.34 -34.06 0.51
CA ASP A 84 -3.81 -33.91 0.48
C ASP A 84 -4.26 -32.44 0.46
N SER A 85 -3.37 -31.49 0.78
CA SER A 85 -3.67 -30.04 0.78
C SER A 85 -4.16 -29.51 -0.59
N SER A 86 -3.76 -30.17 -1.67
CA SER A 86 -4.21 -29.86 -3.04
C SER A 86 -5.58 -30.44 -3.40
N LEU A 87 -6.10 -31.37 -2.59
CA LEU A 87 -7.41 -32.01 -2.76
C LEU A 87 -8.51 -31.36 -1.91
N GLU A 88 -8.15 -30.51 -0.95
CA GLU A 88 -9.12 -29.86 -0.06
C GLU A 88 -9.93 -28.75 -0.73
N TYR A 89 -9.49 -28.20 -1.88
CA TYR A 89 -10.14 -27.05 -2.52
C TYR A 89 -10.08 -27.08 -4.05
N SER A 90 -11.22 -26.83 -4.69
CA SER A 90 -11.29 -26.58 -6.14
C SER A 90 -11.50 -25.10 -6.46
N GLU A 91 -11.07 -24.68 -7.66
CA GLU A 91 -11.37 -23.34 -8.17
C GLU A 91 -12.89 -23.09 -8.24
N GLU A 92 -13.68 -24.16 -8.45
CA GLU A 92 -15.14 -24.10 -8.52
C GLU A 92 -15.76 -23.75 -7.17
N GLU A 93 -15.25 -24.32 -6.07
CA GLU A 93 -15.70 -23.99 -4.71
C GLU A 93 -15.37 -22.52 -4.38
N THR A 94 -14.15 -22.07 -4.72
CA THR A 94 -13.75 -20.68 -4.52
C THR A 94 -14.65 -19.71 -5.30
N TYR A 95 -15.02 -20.09 -6.54
CA TYR A 95 -15.93 -19.31 -7.36
C TYR A 95 -17.35 -19.28 -6.77
N GLN A 96 -17.85 -20.40 -6.24
CA GLN A 96 -19.15 -20.44 -5.58
C GLN A 96 -19.18 -19.55 -4.33
N GLN A 97 -18.13 -19.62 -3.50
CA GLN A 97 -17.98 -18.73 -2.33
C GLN A 97 -17.92 -17.25 -2.77
N PHE A 98 -17.28 -16.96 -3.90
CA PHE A 98 -17.29 -15.60 -4.48
C PHE A 98 -18.69 -15.17 -4.93
N LEU A 99 -19.47 -16.06 -5.56
CA LEU A 99 -20.84 -15.74 -5.96
C LEU A 99 -21.73 -15.44 -4.76
N ASP A 100 -21.64 -16.25 -3.71
CA ASP A 100 -22.40 -16.04 -2.47
C ASP A 100 -22.02 -14.69 -1.84
N PHE A 101 -20.72 -14.40 -1.74
CA PHE A 101 -20.22 -13.10 -1.29
C PHE A 101 -20.72 -11.94 -2.17
N TYR A 102 -20.65 -12.09 -3.49
CA TYR A 102 -21.06 -11.04 -4.44
C TYR A 102 -22.55 -10.72 -4.32
N HIS A 103 -23.38 -11.76 -4.17
CA HIS A 103 -24.82 -11.60 -4.05
C HIS A 103 -25.26 -11.05 -2.70
N ASP A 104 -24.50 -11.29 -1.64
CA ASP A 104 -24.74 -10.70 -0.31
C ASP A 104 -24.28 -9.23 -0.26
N VAL A 105 -23.09 -8.94 -0.79
CA VAL A 105 -22.41 -7.66 -0.56
C VAL A 105 -22.77 -6.57 -1.57
N LEU A 106 -22.92 -6.91 -2.85
CA LEU A 106 -23.20 -5.89 -3.88
C LEU A 106 -24.50 -5.11 -3.63
N PRO A 107 -25.62 -5.72 -3.19
CA PRO A 107 -26.84 -4.98 -2.86
C PRO A 107 -26.63 -3.88 -1.82
N GLU A 108 -25.82 -4.14 -0.79
CA GLU A 108 -25.53 -3.15 0.25
C GLU A 108 -24.85 -1.90 -0.32
N PHE A 109 -23.88 -2.07 -1.24
CA PHE A 109 -23.28 -0.93 -1.91
C PHE A 109 -24.24 -0.20 -2.85
N LYS A 110 -25.15 -0.92 -3.50
CA LYS A 110 -26.19 -0.34 -4.36
C LYS A 110 -27.24 0.46 -3.57
N ASN A 111 -27.48 0.11 -2.32
CA ASN A 111 -28.38 0.85 -1.43
C ASN A 111 -27.85 2.25 -1.09
N VAL A 112 -26.53 2.42 -1.07
CA VAL A 112 -25.88 3.72 -0.78
C VAL A 112 -25.81 4.62 -2.02
N GLY A 113 -25.72 4.04 -3.21
CA GLY A 113 -25.63 4.82 -4.44
C GLY A 113 -25.45 3.96 -5.68
N LYS A 114 -25.35 4.60 -6.85
CA LYS A 114 -25.22 3.88 -8.11
C LYS A 114 -23.80 3.35 -8.32
N VAL A 115 -23.63 2.05 -8.11
CA VAL A 115 -22.38 1.33 -8.36
C VAL A 115 -22.16 1.12 -9.87
N VAL A 116 -21.03 1.61 -10.38
CA VAL A 116 -20.58 1.46 -11.76
C VAL A 116 -19.67 0.24 -11.91
N GLN A 117 -18.78 0.01 -10.94
CA GLN A 117 -17.91 -1.17 -10.91
C GLN A 117 -17.88 -1.77 -9.51
N PHE A 118 -17.93 -3.09 -9.46
CA PHE A 118 -17.64 -3.88 -8.27
C PHE A 118 -16.65 -4.96 -8.67
N LYS A 119 -15.43 -4.92 -8.13
CA LYS A 119 -14.34 -5.84 -8.48
C LYS A 119 -13.70 -6.40 -7.23
N VAL A 120 -13.38 -7.68 -7.27
CA VAL A 120 -12.73 -8.39 -6.16
C VAL A 120 -11.42 -9.00 -6.65
N SER A 121 -10.35 -8.76 -5.90
CA SER A 121 -9.01 -9.27 -6.21
C SER A 121 -8.82 -10.70 -5.70
N CYS A 122 -8.66 -11.65 -6.63
CA CYS A 122 -8.26 -13.03 -6.38
C CYS A 122 -6.72 -13.17 -6.36
N ASN A 123 -6.01 -12.23 -5.71
CA ASN A 123 -4.54 -12.24 -5.65
C ASN A 123 -4.04 -13.10 -4.49
N LEU A 124 -2.87 -13.72 -4.67
CA LEU A 124 -2.24 -14.45 -3.57
C LEU A 124 -1.56 -13.51 -2.58
N GLU A 125 -0.91 -12.44 -3.03
CA GLU A 125 -0.11 -11.61 -2.13
C GLU A 125 -0.98 -10.84 -1.12
N PRO A 126 -0.58 -10.80 0.18
CA PRO A 126 -1.41 -10.23 1.25
C PRO A 126 -1.86 -8.78 1.06
N HIS A 127 -1.12 -7.99 0.29
CA HIS A 127 -1.43 -6.58 0.06
C HIS A 127 -2.53 -6.37 -1.01
N LEU A 128 -2.83 -7.40 -1.81
CA LEU A 128 -3.87 -7.37 -2.84
C LEU A 128 -4.99 -8.39 -2.61
N ARG A 129 -4.70 -9.48 -1.88
CA ARG A 129 -5.63 -10.57 -1.62
C ARG A 129 -6.94 -10.07 -1.04
N GLY A 130 -8.03 -10.40 -1.73
CA GLY A 130 -9.38 -10.12 -1.25
C GLY A 130 -9.78 -8.65 -1.28
N ASN A 131 -8.98 -7.79 -1.91
CA ASN A 131 -9.32 -6.38 -2.02
C ASN A 131 -10.59 -6.20 -2.88
N VAL A 132 -11.54 -5.43 -2.36
CA VAL A 132 -12.78 -5.09 -3.06
C VAL A 132 -12.71 -3.62 -3.48
N TYR A 133 -12.90 -3.39 -4.78
CA TYR A 133 -12.95 -2.06 -5.39
C TYR A 133 -14.38 -1.76 -5.79
N VAL A 134 -14.94 -0.69 -5.23
CA VAL A 134 -16.30 -0.24 -5.53
C VAL A 134 -16.21 1.17 -6.12
N GLN A 135 -16.63 1.33 -7.37
CA GLN A 135 -16.73 2.63 -8.02
C GLN A 135 -18.18 3.09 -8.07
N TYR A 136 -18.46 4.27 -7.54
CA TYR A 136 -19.74 4.95 -7.65
C TYR A 136 -19.78 5.89 -8.85
N GLN A 137 -20.98 6.15 -9.33
CA GLN A 137 -21.22 7.26 -10.25
C GLN A 137 -21.07 8.58 -9.48
N SER A 138 -20.14 9.42 -9.92
CA SER A 138 -19.93 10.79 -9.42
C SER A 138 -21.14 11.69 -9.63
#